data_AF-A0A1A9GBN6-F1
#
_entry.id   AF-A0A1A9GBN6-F1
#
_cell.length_a   1.000
_cell.length_b   1.000
_cell.length_c   1.000
_cell.angle_alpha   90.00
_cell.angle_beta   90.00
_cell.angle_gamma   90.00
#
_symmetry.space_group_name_H-M   'P 1'
#
loop_
_entity.id
_entity.type
_entity.pdbx_description
1 polymer ?
#
loop_
_entity_poly.entity_id
_entity_poly.type
_entity_poly.pdbx_seq_one_letter_code
_entity_poly.pdbx_strand_id
1 'polypeptide(L)'
;MTPIPSTLAHEIARLVHAERLAPGAPLTERRLAERFLVSRSPIRTALRELQRAGVLAAAERGGFKVADPLAAKALAASTPVPDGGEEVYLAIARDRLAGAIPDRTSENELLRRYGITRPRLQALLRRMSEEGWAERLPGHGWRFLPVLTSMETYRQSYSFRQAIEPAALLEPGFTLDRPVLERHLEQQRRFVAGEILEISAVRLFETNSEMHEAIAECSRNAFFIESLRRVDRLRRLIEYQQRVDREQARQRCAEHVHILELVLDSRNAEAAEAMRKHLSALGPLKAPSP
;
A
#
# COMPACT_ATOMS: atom_id res chain seq x y z
N MET A 1 -3.35 -8.36 -8.80
CA MET A 1 -2.07 -7.64 -8.68
C MET A 1 -0.94 -8.56 -9.12
N THR A 2 -0.07 -8.15 -10.04
CA THR A 2 1.14 -8.92 -10.36
C THR A 2 2.16 -8.68 -9.24
N PRO A 3 2.63 -9.72 -8.51
CA PRO A 3 3.60 -9.56 -7.44
C PRO A 3 4.91 -8.96 -7.98
N ILE A 4 5.48 -8.06 -7.18
CA ILE A 4 6.70 -7.31 -7.50
C ILE A 4 7.88 -8.29 -7.58
N PRO A 5 8.81 -8.17 -8.54
CA PRO A 5 9.90 -9.13 -8.73
C PRO A 5 10.77 -9.38 -7.48
N SER A 6 11.07 -8.35 -6.69
CA SER A 6 11.86 -8.49 -5.46
C SER A 6 11.11 -9.28 -4.37
N THR A 7 9.79 -9.10 -4.25
CA THR A 7 8.94 -9.91 -3.39
C THR A 7 8.92 -11.36 -3.87
N LEU A 8 8.82 -11.57 -5.19
CA LEU A 8 8.77 -12.89 -5.80
C LEU A 8 10.10 -13.66 -5.63
N ALA A 9 11.25 -12.98 -5.67
CA ALA A 9 12.54 -13.60 -5.37
C ALA A 9 12.61 -14.13 -3.92
N HIS A 10 12.14 -13.35 -2.95
CA HIS A 10 12.08 -13.77 -1.54
C HIS A 10 11.09 -14.91 -1.31
N GLU A 11 9.95 -14.90 -2.01
CA GLU A 11 8.98 -16.00 -1.99
C GLU A 11 9.55 -17.29 -2.58
N ILE A 12 10.28 -17.21 -3.69
CA ILE A 12 10.98 -18.36 -4.27
C ILE A 12 12.10 -18.84 -3.33
N ALA A 13 12.84 -17.95 -2.67
CA ALA A 13 13.83 -18.33 -1.66
C ALA A 13 13.20 -19.04 -0.45
N ARG A 14 12.04 -18.55 0.04
CA ARG A 14 11.25 -19.21 1.08
C ARG A 14 10.81 -20.60 0.64
N LEU A 15 10.38 -20.77 -0.62
CA LEU A 15 10.03 -22.07 -1.19
C LEU A 15 11.24 -23.01 -1.21
N VAL A 16 12.39 -22.55 -1.71
CA VAL A 16 13.65 -23.34 -1.75
C VAL A 16 14.01 -23.82 -0.34
N HIS A 17 13.91 -22.95 0.66
CA HIS A 17 14.20 -23.28 2.06
C HIS A 17 13.15 -24.23 2.66
N ALA A 18 11.87 -23.93 2.50
CA ALA A 18 10.76 -24.72 3.07
C ALA A 18 10.70 -26.13 2.48
N GLU A 19 10.97 -26.28 1.19
CA GLU A 19 10.99 -27.59 0.51
C GLU A 19 12.34 -28.31 0.64
N ARG A 20 13.31 -27.73 1.35
CA ARG A 20 14.65 -28.30 1.58
C ARG A 20 15.31 -28.76 0.28
N LEU A 21 15.20 -27.95 -0.77
CA LEU A 21 15.76 -28.30 -2.08
C LEU A 21 17.29 -28.39 -1.98
N ALA A 22 17.83 -29.53 -2.42
CA ALA A 22 19.27 -29.79 -2.36
C ALA A 22 20.06 -28.92 -3.36
N PRO A 23 21.36 -28.66 -3.11
CA PRO A 23 22.24 -28.08 -4.11
C PRO A 23 22.18 -28.87 -5.44
N GLY A 24 22.07 -28.16 -6.55
CA GLY A 24 21.89 -28.73 -7.88
C GLY A 24 20.44 -29.01 -8.28
N ALA A 25 19.46 -28.90 -7.37
CA ALA A 25 18.05 -29.11 -7.71
C ALA A 25 17.57 -28.08 -8.75
N PRO A 26 16.89 -28.50 -9.84
CA PRO A 26 16.48 -27.58 -10.90
C PRO A 26 15.25 -26.76 -10.53
N LEU A 27 15.26 -25.47 -10.87
CA LEU A 27 14.10 -24.58 -10.80
C LEU A 27 13.61 -24.28 -12.21
N THR A 28 12.35 -24.61 -12.48
CA THR A 28 11.74 -24.40 -13.79
C THR A 28 10.81 -23.20 -13.78
N GLU A 29 11.03 -22.26 -14.71
CA GLU A 29 10.21 -21.04 -14.85
C GLU A 29 8.72 -21.36 -14.98
N ARG A 30 8.38 -22.41 -15.75
CA ARG A 30 6.99 -22.84 -15.96
C ARG A 30 6.31 -23.26 -14.65
N ARG A 31 6.96 -24.12 -13.86
CA ARG A 31 6.39 -24.63 -12.60
C ARG A 31 6.22 -23.52 -11.57
N LEU A 32 7.18 -22.60 -11.50
CA LEU A 32 7.09 -21.47 -10.60
C LEU A 32 6.02 -20.47 -11.06
N ALA A 33 5.90 -20.20 -12.36
CA ALA A 33 4.85 -19.36 -12.92
C ALA A 33 3.44 -19.91 -12.59
N GLU A 34 3.24 -21.22 -12.76
CA GLU A 34 1.99 -21.90 -12.39
C GLU A 34 1.72 -21.81 -10.88
N ARG A 35 2.75 -22.03 -10.04
CA ARG A 35 2.59 -22.02 -8.59
C ARG A 35 2.30 -20.64 -8.01
N PHE A 36 2.97 -19.62 -8.51
CA PHE A 36 2.81 -18.23 -8.04
C PHE A 36 1.70 -17.49 -8.80
N LEU A 37 0.99 -18.16 -9.72
CA LEU A 37 -0.10 -17.60 -10.52
C LEU A 37 0.30 -16.32 -11.27
N VAL A 38 1.50 -16.33 -11.86
CA VAL A 38 2.07 -15.20 -12.62
C VAL A 38 2.57 -15.63 -13.99
N SER A 39 2.85 -14.65 -14.86
CA SER A 39 3.50 -14.93 -16.13
C SER A 39 4.98 -15.32 -15.93
N ARG A 40 5.59 -15.93 -16.96
CA ARG A 40 7.01 -16.36 -16.89
C ARG A 40 8.00 -15.20 -16.79
N SER A 41 7.62 -14.00 -17.23
CA SER A 41 8.48 -12.81 -17.24
C SER A 41 8.93 -12.38 -15.83
N PRO A 42 8.03 -12.13 -14.85
CA PRO A 42 8.43 -11.79 -13.48
C PRO A 42 9.20 -12.93 -12.79
N ILE A 43 8.86 -14.20 -13.07
CA ILE A 43 9.60 -15.36 -12.56
C ILE A 43 11.05 -15.35 -13.04
N ARG A 44 11.26 -15.13 -14.33
CA ARG A 44 12.61 -15.06 -14.90
C ARG A 44 13.43 -13.91 -14.31
N THR A 45 12.81 -12.76 -14.03
CA THR A 45 13.46 -11.65 -13.34
C THR A 45 13.86 -12.05 -11.93
N ALA A 46 12.95 -12.64 -11.15
CA ALA A 46 13.21 -13.10 -9.79
C ALA A 46 14.31 -14.18 -9.72
N LEU A 47 14.33 -15.13 -10.67
CA LEU A 47 15.37 -16.16 -10.74
C LEU A 47 16.76 -15.57 -11.05
N ARG A 48 16.84 -14.53 -11.88
CA ARG A 48 18.09 -13.79 -12.13
C ARG A 48 18.57 -13.04 -10.90
N GLU A 49 17.66 -12.45 -10.12
CA GLU A 49 18.01 -11.82 -8.85
C GLU A 49 18.57 -12.84 -7.86
N LEU A 50 17.92 -13.99 -7.72
CA LEU A 50 18.41 -15.10 -6.89
C LEU A 50 19.76 -15.65 -7.35
N GLN A 51 20.03 -15.65 -8.66
CA GLN A 51 21.34 -16.01 -9.19
C GLN A 51 22.42 -14.99 -8.78
N ARG A 52 22.13 -13.69 -8.86
CA ARG A 52 23.07 -12.64 -8.41
C ARG A 52 23.31 -12.69 -6.90
N ALA A 53 22.29 -13.06 -6.13
CA ALA A 53 22.37 -13.24 -4.68
C ALA A 53 23.07 -14.55 -4.26
N GLY A 54 23.56 -15.36 -5.20
CA GLY A 54 24.26 -16.63 -4.92
C GLY A 54 23.34 -17.78 -4.50
N VAL A 55 22.02 -17.57 -4.45
CA VAL A 55 21.03 -18.60 -4.12
C VAL A 55 20.93 -19.63 -5.25
N LEU A 56 21.01 -19.18 -6.50
CA LEU A 56 20.91 -20.01 -7.71
C LEU A 56 22.17 -19.92 -8.58
N ALA A 57 22.41 -20.96 -9.38
CA ALA A 57 23.40 -20.98 -10.45
C ALA A 57 22.75 -21.33 -11.79
N ALA A 58 23.44 -21.02 -12.89
CA ALA A 58 23.03 -21.50 -14.21
C ALA A 58 23.15 -23.03 -14.28
N ALA A 59 22.16 -23.68 -14.91
CA ALA A 59 22.22 -25.10 -15.23
C ALA A 59 22.87 -25.32 -16.61
N GLU A 60 23.51 -26.49 -16.81
CA GLU A 60 24.26 -26.83 -18.03
C GLU A 60 23.40 -26.83 -19.30
N ARG A 61 22.11 -27.16 -19.18
CA ARG A 61 21.14 -27.22 -20.28
C ARG A 61 20.27 -25.97 -20.39
N GLY A 62 20.71 -24.86 -19.78
CA GLY A 62 19.91 -23.65 -19.61
C GLY A 62 18.92 -23.75 -18.44
N GLY A 63 18.58 -22.61 -17.85
CA GLY A 63 17.75 -22.53 -16.65
C GLY A 63 18.56 -22.34 -15.37
N PHE A 64 17.91 -22.54 -14.22
CA PHE A 64 18.47 -22.25 -12.90
C PHE A 64 18.46 -23.50 -12.03
N LYS A 65 19.48 -23.66 -11.18
CA LYS A 65 19.57 -24.71 -10.17
C LYS A 65 19.94 -24.10 -8.82
N VAL A 66 19.56 -24.74 -7.72
CA VAL A 66 19.96 -24.32 -6.37
C VAL A 66 21.49 -24.36 -6.27
N ALA A 67 22.10 -23.25 -5.87
CA ALA A 67 23.53 -23.17 -5.61
C ALA A 67 23.80 -23.32 -4.11
N ASP A 68 23.15 -22.50 -3.29
CA ASP A 68 23.34 -22.48 -1.84
C ASP A 68 22.00 -22.38 -1.07
N PRO A 69 21.54 -23.48 -0.44
CA PRO A 69 20.37 -23.48 0.43
C PRO A 69 20.50 -22.60 1.68
N LEU A 70 21.72 -22.32 2.16
CA LEU A 70 21.94 -21.42 3.30
C LEU A 70 21.76 -19.96 2.87
N ALA A 71 22.25 -19.57 1.69
CA ALA A 71 21.93 -18.28 1.08
C ALA A 71 20.40 -18.13 0.87
N ALA A 72 19.71 -19.20 0.45
CA ALA A 72 18.25 -19.19 0.34
C ALA A 72 17.57 -18.92 1.69
N LYS A 73 18.04 -19.56 2.76
CA LYS A 73 17.55 -19.32 4.14
C LYS A 73 17.79 -17.89 4.60
N ALA A 74 18.99 -17.37 4.38
CA ALA A 74 19.35 -16.01 4.76
C ALA A 74 18.48 -14.97 4.03
N LEU A 75 18.31 -15.13 2.72
CA LEU A 75 17.44 -14.25 1.92
C LEU A 75 15.95 -14.42 2.25
N ALA A 76 15.51 -15.64 2.58
CA ALA A 76 14.14 -15.89 3.04
C ALA A 76 13.85 -15.21 4.40
N ALA A 77 14.87 -15.09 5.25
CA ALA A 77 14.79 -14.44 6.55
C ALA A 77 15.01 -12.92 6.48
N SER A 78 15.56 -12.39 5.38
CA SER A 78 15.67 -10.94 5.19
C SER A 78 14.34 -10.35 4.73
N THR A 79 14.04 -9.15 5.21
CA THR A 79 12.94 -8.35 4.70
C THR A 79 13.25 -7.98 3.24
N PRO A 80 12.33 -8.19 2.29
CA PRO A 80 12.51 -7.72 0.93
C PRO A 80 12.79 -6.22 0.97
N VAL A 81 13.94 -5.79 0.45
CA VAL A 81 14.09 -4.38 0.08
C VAL A 81 13.04 -4.16 -1.02
N PRO A 82 12.06 -3.26 -0.83
CA PRO A 82 11.11 -2.96 -1.87
C PRO A 82 11.89 -2.67 -3.15
N ASP A 83 11.46 -3.18 -4.30
CA ASP A 83 11.90 -2.57 -5.55
C ASP A 83 11.64 -1.08 -5.36
N GLY A 84 12.68 -0.23 -5.41
CA GLY A 84 12.60 1.17 -5.00
C GLY A 84 11.58 2.00 -5.80
N GLY A 85 10.75 1.37 -6.63
CA GLY A 85 9.55 1.93 -7.21
C GLY A 85 8.66 2.62 -6.20
N GLU A 86 8.41 2.06 -5.00
CA GLU A 86 7.59 2.75 -3.98
C GLU A 86 8.30 4.01 -3.45
N GLU A 87 9.59 3.91 -3.15
CA GLU A 87 10.39 5.04 -2.67
C GLU A 87 10.44 6.17 -3.70
N VAL A 88 10.70 5.84 -4.98
CA VAL A 88 10.72 6.82 -6.06
C VAL A 88 9.32 7.35 -6.37
N TYR A 89 8.29 6.53 -6.27
CA TYR A 89 6.90 6.95 -6.43
C TYR A 89 6.51 7.99 -5.36
N LEU A 90 6.81 7.71 -4.09
CA LEU A 90 6.59 8.64 -2.99
C LEU A 90 7.49 9.88 -3.09
N ALA A 91 8.71 9.74 -3.62
CA ALA A 91 9.57 10.88 -3.90
C ALA A 91 8.98 11.81 -4.97
N ILE A 92 8.42 11.26 -6.05
CA ILE A 92 7.72 12.04 -7.09
C ILE A 92 6.53 12.78 -6.49
N ALA A 93 5.73 12.12 -5.67
CA ALA A 93 4.59 12.75 -5.01
C ALA A 93 5.04 13.87 -4.06
N ARG A 94 6.05 13.64 -3.22
CA ARG A 94 6.61 14.64 -2.30
C ARG A 94 7.15 15.85 -3.03
N ASP A 95 7.96 15.64 -4.07
CA ASP A 95 8.54 16.72 -4.87
C ASP A 95 7.44 17.51 -5.61
N ARG A 96 6.36 16.85 -6.04
CA ARG A 96 5.20 17.52 -6.62
C ARG A 96 4.44 18.35 -5.59
N LEU A 97 4.20 17.81 -4.39
CA LEU A 97 3.54 18.50 -3.28
C LEU A 97 4.32 19.72 -2.79
N ALA A 98 5.66 19.61 -2.78
CA ALA A 98 6.55 20.71 -2.43
C ALA A 98 6.70 21.77 -3.55
N GLY A 99 6.02 21.59 -4.70
CA GLY A 99 6.14 22.50 -5.84
C GLY A 99 7.45 22.39 -6.63
N ALA A 100 8.30 21.40 -6.30
CA ALA A 100 9.59 21.20 -6.95
C ALA A 100 9.49 20.53 -8.34
N ILE A 101 8.33 19.93 -8.65
CA ILE A 101 7.96 19.51 -10.01
C ILE A 101 6.75 20.34 -10.46
N PRO A 102 6.79 20.97 -11.65
CA PRO A 102 5.66 21.70 -12.19
C PRO A 102 4.49 20.77 -12.53
N ASP A 103 3.29 21.35 -12.65
CA ASP A 103 2.06 20.64 -13.01
C ASP A 103 2.17 19.83 -14.31
N ARG A 104 3.05 20.23 -15.22
CA ARG A 104 3.33 19.55 -16.50
C ARG A 104 4.81 19.23 -16.60
N THR A 105 5.14 17.98 -16.89
CA THR A 105 6.53 17.53 -17.02
C THR A 105 6.71 16.52 -18.14
N SER A 106 7.96 16.32 -18.57
CA SER A 106 8.31 15.31 -19.58
C SER A 106 8.85 14.04 -18.91
N GLU A 107 8.74 12.90 -19.59
CA GLU A 107 9.38 11.66 -19.12
C GLU A 107 10.90 11.81 -19.00
N ASN A 108 11.53 12.52 -19.93
CA ASN A 108 12.98 12.74 -19.91
C ASN A 108 13.43 13.54 -18.68
N GLU A 109 12.60 14.49 -18.22
CA GLU A 109 12.83 15.23 -16.98
C GLU A 109 12.82 14.30 -15.76
N LEU A 110 11.77 13.48 -15.64
CA LEU A 110 11.64 12.52 -14.53
C LEU A 110 12.75 11.46 -14.54
N LEU A 111 13.14 10.96 -15.72
CA LEU A 111 14.28 10.03 -15.84
C LEU A 111 15.56 10.64 -15.30
N ARG A 112 15.87 11.89 -15.69
CA ARG A 112 17.07 12.59 -15.27
C ARG A 112 17.05 12.89 -13.76
N ARG A 113 15.91 13.35 -13.24
CA ARG A 113 15.76 13.75 -11.83
C ARG A 113 15.87 12.57 -10.86
N TYR A 114 15.26 11.43 -11.19
CA TYR A 114 15.16 10.28 -10.28
C TYR A 114 16.16 9.16 -10.58
N GLY A 115 16.95 9.28 -11.65
CA GLY A 115 17.96 8.28 -12.00
C GLY A 115 17.38 6.88 -12.28
N ILE A 116 16.11 6.80 -12.70
CA ILE A 116 15.42 5.53 -12.96
C ILE A 116 15.42 5.16 -14.45
N THR A 117 15.19 3.89 -14.74
CA THR A 117 15.07 3.39 -16.11
C THR A 117 13.72 3.76 -16.73
N ARG A 118 13.66 3.86 -18.06
CA ARG A 118 12.42 4.15 -18.80
C ARG A 118 11.28 3.16 -18.52
N PRO A 119 11.49 1.84 -18.51
CA PRO A 119 10.42 0.89 -18.16
C PRO A 119 9.89 1.10 -16.73
N ARG A 120 10.76 1.44 -15.77
CA ARG A 120 10.37 1.72 -14.39
C ARG A 120 9.54 2.99 -14.30
N LEU A 121 9.98 4.08 -14.95
CA LEU A 121 9.20 5.32 -15.01
C LEU A 121 7.81 5.10 -15.63
N GLN A 122 7.73 4.34 -16.73
CA GLN A 122 6.44 4.03 -17.37
C GLN A 122 5.50 3.23 -16.46
N ALA A 123 6.03 2.31 -15.66
CA ALA A 123 5.24 1.60 -14.65
C ALA A 123 4.73 2.54 -13.56
N LEU A 124 5.57 3.46 -13.08
CA LEU A 124 5.17 4.47 -12.10
C LEU A 124 4.09 5.39 -12.67
N LEU A 125 4.28 5.97 -13.85
CA LEU A 125 3.33 6.90 -14.46
C LEU A 125 1.98 6.25 -14.77
N ARG A 126 1.98 4.98 -15.20
CA ARG A 126 0.75 4.19 -15.33
C ARG A 126 0.02 4.06 -14.00
N ARG A 127 0.72 3.68 -12.92
CA ARG A 127 0.14 3.61 -11.57
C ARG A 127 -0.41 4.95 -11.12
N MET A 128 0.32 6.05 -11.32
CA MET A 128 -0.14 7.41 -10.99
C MET A 128 -1.42 7.78 -11.75
N SER A 129 -1.55 7.29 -12.98
CA SER A 129 -2.75 7.50 -13.80
C SER A 129 -3.94 6.66 -13.34
N GLU A 130 -3.71 5.38 -13.05
CA GLU A 130 -4.74 4.48 -12.51
C GLU A 130 -5.24 4.96 -11.13
N GLU A 131 -4.35 5.47 -10.29
CA GLU A 131 -4.70 6.06 -9.00
C GLU A 131 -5.31 7.46 -9.13
N GLY A 132 -5.21 8.09 -10.30
CA GLY A 132 -5.95 9.31 -10.63
C GLY A 132 -5.29 10.60 -10.16
N TRP A 133 -3.96 10.65 -10.08
CA TRP A 133 -3.23 11.89 -9.77
C TRP A 133 -2.24 12.33 -10.85
N ALA A 134 -2.09 11.56 -11.92
CA ALA A 134 -1.41 11.98 -13.14
C ALA A 134 -2.22 11.58 -14.38
N GLU A 135 -2.02 12.27 -15.49
CA GLU A 135 -2.58 11.89 -16.77
C GLU A 135 -1.59 12.18 -17.90
N ARG A 136 -1.75 11.44 -19.00
CA ARG A 136 -0.95 11.63 -20.20
C ARG A 136 -1.55 12.74 -21.04
N LEU A 137 -0.74 13.71 -21.45
CA LEU A 137 -1.19 14.79 -22.34
C LEU A 137 -1.26 14.31 -23.81
N PRO A 138 -2.12 14.90 -24.66
CA PRO A 138 -2.06 14.72 -26.11
C PRO A 138 -0.69 15.17 -26.65
N GLY A 139 0.20 14.22 -26.96
CA GLY A 139 1.58 14.47 -27.38
C GLY A 139 2.63 13.82 -26.46
N HIS A 140 3.72 14.56 -26.18
CA HIS A 140 4.77 14.14 -25.24
C HIS A 140 4.58 14.84 -23.89
N GLY A 141 4.46 14.06 -22.81
CA GLY A 141 4.47 14.57 -21.44
C GLY A 141 3.28 14.14 -20.59
N TRP A 142 3.34 14.55 -19.33
CA TRP A 142 2.43 14.16 -18.27
C TRP A 142 1.97 15.40 -17.50
N ARG A 143 0.72 15.39 -17.08
CA ARG A 143 0.11 16.41 -16.21
C ARG A 143 -0.23 15.78 -14.86
N PHE A 144 0.20 16.40 -13.77
CA PHE A 144 -0.26 16.04 -12.43
C PHE A 144 -1.58 16.72 -12.14
N LEU A 145 -2.54 15.96 -11.59
CA LEU A 145 -3.86 16.46 -11.27
C LEU A 145 -3.85 17.23 -9.95
N PRO A 146 -4.75 18.23 -9.77
CA PRO A 146 -4.79 19.06 -8.56
C PRO A 146 -5.09 18.30 -7.26
N VAL A 147 -5.49 17.02 -7.36
CA VAL A 147 -5.85 16.14 -6.25
C VAL A 147 -4.77 16.04 -5.16
N LEU A 148 -3.51 16.24 -5.53
CA LEU A 148 -2.41 16.22 -4.56
C LEU A 148 -2.20 17.57 -3.88
N THR A 149 -2.35 18.67 -4.60
CA THR A 149 -1.86 19.98 -4.16
C THR A 149 -2.95 20.91 -3.62
N SER A 150 -4.23 20.53 -3.74
CA SER A 150 -5.34 21.34 -3.26
C SER A 150 -5.84 20.90 -1.88
N MET A 151 -5.81 21.81 -0.91
CA MET A 151 -6.48 21.63 0.40
C MET A 151 -7.97 21.40 0.25
N GLU A 152 -8.59 21.92 -0.82
CA GLU A 152 -10.00 21.66 -1.13
C GLU A 152 -10.21 20.20 -1.51
N THR A 153 -9.37 19.63 -2.39
CA THR A 153 -9.51 18.22 -2.78
C THR A 153 -9.23 17.27 -1.61
N TYR A 154 -8.31 17.64 -0.72
CA TYR A 154 -8.13 16.93 0.54
C TYR A 154 -9.40 16.95 1.41
N ARG A 155 -10.07 18.09 1.54
CA ARG A 155 -11.36 18.19 2.26
C ARG A 155 -12.48 17.40 1.58
N GLN A 156 -12.53 17.41 0.25
CA GLN A 156 -13.48 16.62 -0.53
C GLN A 156 -13.30 15.12 -0.27
N SER A 157 -12.07 14.65 0.00
CA SER A 157 -11.84 13.25 0.39
C SER A 157 -12.55 12.88 1.71
N TYR A 158 -12.53 13.76 2.72
CA TYR A 158 -13.25 13.53 3.97
C TYR A 158 -14.77 13.59 3.80
N SER A 159 -15.26 14.55 2.99
CA SER A 159 -16.69 14.62 2.64
C SER A 159 -17.18 13.33 1.97
N PHE A 160 -16.38 12.79 1.04
CA PHE A 160 -16.68 11.53 0.40
C PHE A 160 -16.71 10.37 1.41
N ARG A 161 -15.69 10.25 2.27
CA ARG A 161 -15.62 9.23 3.33
C ARG A 161 -16.83 9.30 4.27
N GLN A 162 -17.25 10.50 4.68
CA GLN A 162 -18.44 10.71 5.51
C GLN A 162 -19.73 10.21 4.85
N ALA A 163 -19.80 10.25 3.52
CA ALA A 163 -20.95 9.73 2.79
C ALA A 163 -20.93 8.19 2.66
N ILE A 164 -19.75 7.59 2.49
CA ILE A 164 -19.64 6.16 2.14
C ILE A 164 -19.41 5.22 3.32
N GLU A 165 -18.62 5.60 4.32
CA GLU A 165 -18.23 4.66 5.38
C GLU A 165 -19.36 4.37 6.37
N PRO A 166 -20.13 5.38 6.86
CA PRO A 166 -21.33 5.10 7.64
C PRO A 166 -22.37 4.31 6.84
N ALA A 167 -22.50 4.56 5.54
CA ALA A 167 -23.43 3.83 4.69
C ALA A 167 -23.02 2.36 4.54
N ALA A 168 -21.72 2.07 4.41
CA ALA A 168 -21.20 0.70 4.33
C ALA A 168 -21.54 -0.13 5.57
N LEU A 169 -21.56 0.48 6.76
CA LEU A 169 -21.97 -0.17 8.02
C LEU A 169 -23.46 -0.55 8.03
N LEU A 170 -24.29 0.15 7.26
CA LEU A 170 -25.74 -0.03 7.20
C LEU A 170 -26.20 -0.94 6.05
N GLU A 171 -25.27 -1.46 5.24
CA GLU A 171 -25.62 -2.32 4.12
C GLU A 171 -26.35 -3.59 4.61
N PRO A 172 -27.45 -3.98 3.94
CA PRO A 172 -28.18 -5.21 4.31
C PRO A 172 -27.32 -6.48 4.27
N GLY A 173 -26.27 -6.50 3.44
CA GLY A 173 -25.32 -7.60 3.29
C GLY A 173 -24.17 -7.60 4.31
N PHE A 174 -24.20 -6.72 5.31
CA PHE A 174 -23.10 -6.58 6.26
C PHE A 174 -22.84 -7.89 7.02
N THR A 175 -21.66 -8.46 6.82
CA THR A 175 -21.22 -9.73 7.42
C THR A 175 -19.89 -9.52 8.13
N LEU A 176 -19.90 -9.70 9.45
CA LEU A 176 -18.74 -9.49 10.32
C LEU A 176 -17.60 -10.46 10.01
N ASP A 177 -16.39 -9.92 9.79
CA ASP A 177 -15.14 -10.68 9.89
C ASP A 177 -14.51 -10.46 11.26
N ARG A 178 -14.98 -11.25 12.24
CA ARG A 178 -14.61 -11.10 13.64
C ARG A 178 -13.09 -11.19 13.88
N PRO A 179 -12.36 -12.22 13.39
CA PRO A 179 -10.93 -12.31 13.60
C PRO A 179 -10.13 -11.13 13.02
N VAL A 180 -10.56 -10.57 11.89
CA VAL A 180 -9.91 -9.38 11.32
C VAL A 180 -10.14 -8.16 12.21
N LEU A 181 -11.39 -7.91 12.60
CA LEU A 181 -11.74 -6.72 13.39
C LEU A 181 -11.22 -6.77 14.83
N GLU A 182 -11.15 -7.94 15.45
CA GLU A 182 -10.54 -8.10 16.79
C GLU A 182 -9.04 -7.77 16.77
N ARG A 183 -8.31 -8.13 15.70
CA ARG A 183 -6.90 -7.74 15.54
C ARG A 183 -6.74 -6.23 15.43
N HIS A 184 -7.60 -5.56 14.66
CA HIS A 184 -7.59 -4.09 14.58
C HIS A 184 -7.97 -3.46 15.93
N LEU A 185 -8.93 -4.02 16.67
CA LEU A 185 -9.31 -3.52 18.00
C LEU A 185 -8.14 -3.61 18.97
N GLU A 186 -7.46 -4.75 19.04
CA GLU A 186 -6.28 -4.92 19.88
C GLU A 186 -5.18 -3.92 19.49
N GLN A 187 -4.93 -3.74 18.19
CA GLN A 187 -3.96 -2.78 17.70
C GLN A 187 -4.29 -1.34 18.09
N GLN A 188 -5.55 -0.89 17.95
CA GLN A 188 -5.98 0.45 18.36
C GLN A 188 -5.86 0.63 19.89
N ARG A 189 -6.16 -0.39 20.68
CA ARG A 189 -5.97 -0.37 22.14
C ARG A 189 -4.51 -0.20 22.53
N ARG A 190 -3.56 -0.85 21.84
CA ARG A 190 -2.13 -0.65 22.08
C ARG A 190 -1.67 0.77 21.72
N PHE A 191 -2.19 1.35 20.65
CA PHE A 191 -1.94 2.75 20.32
C PHE A 191 -2.40 3.68 21.45
N VAL A 192 -3.63 3.49 21.94
CA VAL A 192 -4.16 4.24 23.08
C VAL A 192 -3.31 3.99 24.34
N ALA A 193 -2.78 2.79 24.55
CA ALA A 193 -1.96 2.48 25.73
C ALA A 193 -0.57 3.15 25.72
N GLY A 194 -0.05 3.54 24.56
CA GLY A 194 1.23 4.26 24.47
C GLY A 194 2.02 4.06 23.18
N GLU A 195 1.75 3.01 22.40
CA GLU A 195 2.48 2.75 21.14
C GLU A 195 2.34 3.91 20.13
N ILE A 196 1.32 4.76 20.28
CA ILE A 196 1.11 5.95 19.45
C ILE A 196 2.28 6.93 19.50
N LEU A 197 3.08 6.92 20.57
CA LEU A 197 4.25 7.80 20.75
C LEU A 197 5.45 7.34 19.91
N GLU A 198 5.56 6.04 19.65
CA GLU A 198 6.72 5.43 18.99
C GLU A 198 6.46 5.13 17.51
N ILE A 199 5.22 4.81 17.14
CA ILE A 199 4.87 4.44 15.78
C ILE A 199 5.14 5.59 14.78
N SER A 200 5.65 5.23 13.59
CA SER A 200 5.81 6.21 12.50
C SER A 200 4.46 6.71 11.99
N ALA A 201 4.41 7.94 11.50
CA ALA A 201 3.20 8.52 10.90
C ALA A 201 2.68 7.68 9.72
N VAL A 202 3.59 7.13 8.92
CA VAL A 202 3.29 6.23 7.79
C VAL A 202 2.57 4.98 8.27
N ARG A 203 3.15 4.25 9.24
CA ARG A 203 2.54 3.02 9.76
C ARG A 203 1.22 3.27 10.49
N LEU A 204 1.09 4.42 11.15
CA LEU A 204 -0.16 4.83 11.78
C LEU A 204 -1.26 5.06 10.74
N PHE A 205 -0.96 5.79 9.66
CA PHE A 205 -1.90 6.00 8.56
C PHE A 205 -2.32 4.67 7.93
N GLU A 206 -1.35 3.82 7.54
CA GLU A 206 -1.61 2.51 6.93
C GLU A 206 -2.52 1.66 7.80
N THR A 207 -2.19 1.55 9.09
CA THR A 207 -3.00 0.79 10.07
C THR A 207 -4.43 1.30 10.15
N ASN A 208 -4.61 2.62 10.20
CA ASN A 208 -5.94 3.21 10.32
C ASN A 208 -6.76 3.03 9.03
N SER A 209 -6.14 3.23 7.87
CA SER A 209 -6.77 2.95 6.57
C SER A 209 -7.16 1.49 6.41
N GLU A 210 -6.27 0.54 6.76
CA GLU A 210 -6.56 -0.90 6.74
C GLU A 210 -7.78 -1.25 7.61
N MET A 211 -7.90 -0.63 8.78
CA MET A 211 -9.07 -0.80 9.65
C MET A 211 -10.37 -0.28 9.01
N HIS A 212 -10.35 0.92 8.42
CA HIS A 212 -11.54 1.46 7.72
C HIS A 212 -11.93 0.58 6.52
N GLU A 213 -10.94 0.10 5.76
CA GLU A 213 -11.15 -0.85 4.67
C GLU A 213 -11.75 -2.17 5.18
N ALA A 214 -11.25 -2.73 6.29
CA ALA A 214 -11.78 -3.96 6.88
C ALA A 214 -13.25 -3.82 7.32
N ILE A 215 -13.63 -2.67 7.87
CA ILE A 215 -15.03 -2.36 8.18
C ILE A 215 -15.86 -2.28 6.89
N ALA A 216 -15.35 -1.60 5.86
CA ALA A 216 -16.05 -1.50 4.58
C ALA A 216 -16.17 -2.86 3.87
N GLU A 217 -15.20 -3.76 4.00
CA GLU A 217 -15.26 -5.13 3.45
C GLU A 217 -16.40 -5.96 4.03
N CYS A 218 -16.75 -5.71 5.30
CA CYS A 218 -17.89 -6.37 5.93
C CYS A 218 -19.20 -6.04 5.19
N SER A 219 -19.33 -4.89 4.51
CA SER A 219 -20.52 -4.53 3.73
C SER A 219 -20.79 -5.45 2.54
N ARG A 220 -19.78 -6.20 2.07
CA ARG A 220 -19.81 -7.00 0.83
C ARG A 220 -20.14 -6.21 -0.44
N ASN A 221 -20.08 -4.88 -0.37
CA ASN A 221 -20.35 -4.01 -1.50
C ASN A 221 -19.04 -3.54 -2.15
N ALA A 222 -18.74 -4.12 -3.32
CA ALA A 222 -17.51 -3.81 -4.05
C ALA A 222 -17.36 -2.31 -4.39
N PHE A 223 -18.45 -1.57 -4.55
CA PHE A 223 -18.38 -0.13 -4.83
C PHE A 223 -17.88 0.65 -3.61
N PHE A 224 -18.33 0.33 -2.39
CA PHE A 224 -17.81 0.98 -1.18
C PHE A 224 -16.33 0.65 -0.97
N ILE A 225 -15.98 -0.63 -1.08
CA ILE A 225 -14.61 -1.13 -0.86
C ILE A 225 -13.62 -0.47 -1.84
N GLU A 226 -13.92 -0.55 -3.14
CA GLU A 226 -13.00 -0.02 -4.16
C GLU A 226 -12.92 1.51 -4.17
N SER A 227 -14.02 2.19 -3.83
CA SER A 227 -14.03 3.64 -3.71
C SER A 227 -13.21 4.13 -2.53
N LEU A 228 -13.35 3.50 -1.36
CA LEU A 228 -12.58 3.85 -0.17
C LEU A 228 -11.07 3.63 -0.41
N ARG A 229 -10.71 2.46 -0.93
CA ARG A 229 -9.34 2.13 -1.34
C ARG A 229 -8.74 3.16 -2.28
N ARG A 230 -9.51 3.60 -3.28
CA ARG A 230 -9.05 4.61 -4.24
C ARG A 230 -8.74 5.94 -3.56
N VAL A 231 -9.61 6.37 -2.64
CA VAL A 231 -9.39 7.61 -1.89
C VAL A 231 -8.21 7.50 -0.95
N ASP A 232 -8.02 6.37 -0.28
CA ASP A 232 -6.88 6.17 0.62
C ASP A 232 -5.54 6.12 -0.10
N ARG A 233 -5.47 5.55 -1.31
CA ARG A 233 -4.28 5.63 -2.18
C ARG A 233 -3.88 7.05 -2.53
N LEU A 234 -4.83 7.98 -2.60
CA LEU A 234 -4.55 9.40 -2.84
C LEU A 234 -4.18 10.11 -1.55
N ARG A 235 -4.93 9.86 -0.46
CA ARG A 235 -4.69 10.47 0.85
C ARG A 235 -3.30 10.16 1.38
N ARG A 236 -2.78 8.93 1.20
CA ARG A 236 -1.43 8.55 1.67
C ARG A 236 -0.33 9.50 1.17
N LEU A 237 -0.49 10.06 -0.03
CA LEU A 237 0.49 10.95 -0.66
C LEU A 237 0.63 12.25 0.12
N ILE A 238 -0.47 12.74 0.68
CA ILE A 238 -0.55 13.96 1.49
C ILE A 238 -0.20 13.63 2.94
N GLU A 239 -0.81 12.59 3.50
CA GLU A 239 -0.72 12.23 4.93
C GLU A 239 0.71 11.83 5.34
N TYR A 240 1.49 11.23 4.45
CA TYR A 240 2.90 10.88 4.74
C TYR A 240 3.80 12.12 4.91
N GLN A 241 3.37 13.29 4.42
CA GLN A 241 4.10 14.56 4.60
C GLN A 241 3.61 15.36 5.81
N GLN A 242 2.45 15.02 6.37
CA GLN A 242 1.85 15.78 7.47
C GLN A 242 2.51 15.45 8.81
N ARG A 243 2.69 16.47 9.63
CA ARG A 243 3.10 16.28 11.03
C ARG A 243 1.91 15.74 11.82
N VAL A 244 2.12 14.61 12.48
CA VAL A 244 1.11 14.01 13.36
C VAL A 244 1.21 14.61 14.75
N ASP A 245 0.11 15.22 15.20
CA ASP A 245 -0.10 15.52 16.62
C ASP A 245 -0.44 14.22 17.35
N ARG A 246 0.43 13.82 18.28
CA ARG A 246 0.33 12.52 18.98
C ARG A 246 -0.86 12.45 19.92
N GLU A 247 -1.25 13.56 20.54
CA GLU A 247 -2.39 13.58 21.46
C GLU A 247 -3.69 13.46 20.67
N GLN A 248 -3.84 14.24 19.59
CA GLN A 248 -4.99 14.11 18.69
C GLN A 248 -5.05 12.72 18.05
N ALA A 249 -3.90 12.15 17.67
CA ALA A 249 -3.85 10.80 17.12
C ALA A 249 -4.30 9.75 18.15
N ARG A 250 -3.88 9.87 19.42
CA ARG A 250 -4.33 9.01 20.52
C ARG A 250 -5.84 9.09 20.72
N GLN A 251 -6.40 10.30 20.71
CA GLN A 251 -7.85 10.51 20.82
C GLN A 251 -8.60 9.84 19.66
N ARG A 252 -8.11 9.97 18.43
CA ARG A 252 -8.70 9.31 17.25
C ARG A 252 -8.65 7.78 17.36
N CYS A 253 -7.55 7.22 17.86
CA CYS A 253 -7.46 5.78 18.13
C CYS A 253 -8.48 5.33 19.19
N ALA A 254 -8.77 6.17 20.19
CA ALA A 254 -9.82 5.87 21.17
C ALA A 254 -11.22 5.87 20.53
N GLU A 255 -11.49 6.77 19.58
CA GLU A 255 -12.71 6.76 18.77
C GLU A 255 -12.81 5.49 17.91
N HIS A 256 -11.70 5.05 17.31
CA HIS A 256 -11.66 3.79 16.56
C HIS A 256 -11.97 2.57 17.44
N VAL A 257 -11.44 2.52 18.66
CA VAL A 257 -11.76 1.46 19.64
C VAL A 257 -13.27 1.41 19.87
N HIS A 258 -13.91 2.56 20.11
CA HIS A 258 -15.35 2.64 20.32
C HIS A 258 -16.16 2.16 19.10
N ILE A 259 -15.78 2.58 17.89
CA ILE A 259 -16.42 2.12 16.65
C ILE A 259 -16.31 0.60 16.50
N LEU A 260 -15.12 0.04 16.69
CA LEU A 260 -14.87 -1.40 16.54
C LEU A 260 -15.65 -2.21 17.57
N GLU A 261 -15.75 -1.75 18.82
CA GLU A 261 -16.57 -2.39 19.85
C GLU A 261 -18.05 -2.45 19.43
N LEU A 262 -18.60 -1.33 18.92
CA LEU A 262 -19.97 -1.31 18.40
C LEU A 262 -20.18 -2.28 17.23
N VAL A 263 -19.23 -2.35 16.29
CA VAL A 263 -19.29 -3.29 15.16
C VAL A 263 -19.22 -4.75 15.62
N LEU A 264 -18.32 -5.06 16.56
CA LEU A 264 -18.16 -6.41 17.11
C LEU A 264 -19.38 -6.87 17.92
N ASP A 265 -20.10 -5.93 18.52
CA ASP A 265 -21.38 -6.14 19.21
C ASP A 265 -22.59 -6.14 18.25
N SER A 266 -22.36 -6.03 16.93
CA SER A 266 -23.40 -5.98 15.90
C SER A 266 -24.34 -4.77 16.01
N ARG A 267 -23.88 -3.67 16.63
CA ARG A 267 -24.61 -2.41 16.81
C ARG A 267 -24.31 -1.44 15.67
N ASN A 268 -24.51 -1.89 14.44
CA ASN A 268 -24.07 -1.18 13.23
C ASN A 268 -24.66 0.23 13.07
N ALA A 269 -25.90 0.46 13.50
CA ALA A 269 -26.51 1.79 13.44
C ALA A 269 -25.79 2.80 14.34
N GLU A 270 -25.36 2.37 15.52
CA GLU A 270 -24.59 3.19 16.45
C GLU A 270 -23.15 3.36 15.97
N ALA A 271 -22.56 2.29 15.42
CA ALA A 271 -21.24 2.35 14.78
C ALA A 271 -21.22 3.34 13.62
N ALA A 272 -22.27 3.40 12.79
CA ALA A 272 -22.39 4.34 11.68
C ALA A 272 -22.44 5.79 12.18
N GLU A 273 -23.16 6.05 13.28
CA GLU A 273 -23.20 7.37 13.89
C GLU A 273 -21.85 7.77 14.51
N ALA A 274 -21.18 6.82 15.18
CA ALA A 274 -19.84 7.03 15.72
C ALA A 274 -18.82 7.31 14.60
N MET A 275 -18.88 6.55 13.49
CA MET A 275 -18.06 6.75 12.29
C MET A 275 -18.29 8.13 11.67
N ARG A 276 -19.55 8.57 11.57
CA ARG A 276 -19.89 9.90 11.06
C ARG A 276 -19.26 11.01 11.91
N LYS A 277 -19.39 10.94 13.23
CA LYS A 277 -18.78 11.91 14.17
C LYS A 277 -17.26 11.93 14.05
N HIS A 278 -16.65 10.75 14.04
CA HIS A 278 -15.21 10.57 13.87
C HIS A 278 -14.71 11.24 12.58
N LEU A 279 -15.34 10.97 11.44
CA LEU A 279 -14.97 11.57 10.15
C LEU A 279 -15.26 13.07 10.05
N SER A 280 -16.26 13.58 10.78
CA SER A 280 -16.53 15.03 10.88
C SER A 280 -15.48 15.78 11.71
N ALA A 281 -15.01 15.16 12.80
CA ALA A 281 -13.94 15.71 13.63
C ALA A 281 -12.57 15.74 12.92
N LEU A 282 -12.41 14.93 11.87
CA LEU A 282 -11.22 14.91 11.00
C LEU A 282 -11.23 16.01 9.92
N GLY A 283 -12.34 16.75 9.77
CA GLY A 283 -12.38 18.00 8.99
C GLY A 283 -11.33 19.00 9.48
N PRO A 284 -10.88 19.95 8.65
CA PRO A 284 -9.55 20.57 8.75
C PRO A 284 -9.33 21.33 10.07
N LEU A 285 -8.71 20.66 11.05
CA LEU A 285 -7.95 21.31 12.10
C LEU A 285 -6.66 21.85 11.47
N LYS A 286 -6.67 23.17 11.23
CA LYS A 286 -5.56 24.07 10.87
C LYS A 286 -4.71 23.63 9.66
N ALA A 287 -4.96 24.27 8.51
CA ALA A 287 -3.92 24.42 7.50
C ALA A 287 -2.66 25.04 8.15
N PRO A 288 -1.44 24.64 7.75
CA PRO A 288 -0.26 25.42 8.11
C PRO A 288 -0.49 26.85 7.59
N SER A 289 -0.38 27.82 8.50
CA SER A 289 -0.38 29.24 8.13
C SER A 289 0.73 29.49 7.11
N PRO A 290 0.52 30.37 6.12
CA PRO A 290 1.56 30.77 5.18
C PRO A 290 2.79 31.35 5.88
#